data_AF-B6GYL9-F1
#
_entry.id   AF-B6GYL9-F1
#
_cell.length_a   1.000
_cell.length_b   1.000
_cell.length_c   1.000
_cell.angle_alpha   90.00
_cell.angle_beta   90.00
_cell.angle_gamma   90.00
#
_symmetry.space_group_name_H-M   'P 1'
#
loop_
_entity.id
_entity.type
_entity.pdbx_description
1 polymer ?
#
loop_
_entity_poly.entity_id
_entity_poly.type
_entity_poly.pdbx_seq_one_letter_code
_entity_poly.pdbx_strand_id
1 'polypeptide(L)'
;MPFQLGGLSLVTFLTFIFRTIGRIGWSKPYPLRSPASLMPQGTGTLTSDKGRVLGQFEVEGAQYIFVGNLTSFGQSFSVPNADVTYDSADQLRKEAEEFEELPIEKDQIEIKLKNGVAITGGFDMPFSDGEVKKGTIVGGGGKWLKL
;
A
#
# COMPACT_ATOMS: atom_id res chain seq x y z
N MET A 1 -5.29 -40.13 58.95
CA MET A 1 -4.94 -39.90 60.38
C MET A 1 -3.46 -39.56 60.45
N PRO A 2 -2.94 -38.68 61.32
CA PRO A 2 -3.47 -37.43 61.89
C PRO A 2 -2.49 -36.22 61.78
N PHE A 3 -3.05 -35.01 61.94
CA PHE A 3 -2.54 -33.78 62.63
C PHE A 3 -1.39 -32.93 62.03
N GLN A 4 -1.60 -31.63 61.70
CA GLN A 4 -1.69 -30.41 62.56
C GLN A 4 -0.33 -30.10 63.25
N LEU A 5 0.25 -28.89 63.25
CA LEU A 5 -0.32 -27.59 63.62
C LEU A 5 0.72 -26.46 63.42
N GLY A 6 0.26 -25.23 63.18
CA GLY A 6 1.04 -23.99 63.29
C GLY A 6 1.14 -23.24 61.94
N GLY A 7 0.34 -22.23 61.62
CA GLY A 7 -0.26 -21.20 62.46
C GLY A 7 0.68 -20.02 62.58
N LEU A 8 0.50 -19.02 61.70
CA LEU A 8 0.79 -17.57 61.76
C LEU A 8 1.15 -17.11 60.32
N SER A 9 0.20 -16.54 59.57
CA SER A 9 -0.32 -15.17 59.60
C SER A 9 0.34 -14.30 58.53
N LEU A 10 -0.55 -13.68 57.77
CA LEU A 10 -0.40 -12.87 56.58
C LEU A 10 0.47 -11.62 56.83
N VAL A 11 1.29 -11.27 55.83
CA VAL A 11 1.82 -9.93 55.50
C VAL A 11 2.61 -9.23 56.60
N THR A 12 3.90 -8.94 56.35
CA THR A 12 4.46 -7.57 56.22
C THR A 12 6.00 -7.68 56.22
N PHE A 13 6.65 -6.76 55.49
CA PHE A 13 8.07 -6.42 55.48
C PHE A 13 8.96 -7.05 54.39
N LEU A 14 8.67 -6.59 53.17
CA LEU A 14 9.68 -6.04 52.27
C LEU A 14 10.74 -5.23 53.04
N THR A 15 12.04 -5.51 52.86
CA THR A 15 13.14 -4.53 52.76
C THR A 15 14.50 -5.26 52.62
N PHE A 16 15.06 -5.24 51.40
CA PHE A 16 16.52 -5.14 51.08
C PHE A 16 17.44 -6.29 51.55
N ILE A 17 18.29 -6.98 50.76
CA ILE A 17 19.29 -6.54 49.78
C ILE A 17 19.74 -7.69 48.85
N PHE A 18 19.91 -7.32 47.58
CA PHE A 18 20.66 -7.88 46.45
C PHE A 18 21.88 -8.81 46.72
N ARG A 19 21.90 -9.94 45.99
CA ARG A 19 23.02 -10.49 45.19
C ARG A 19 22.53 -11.84 44.63
N THR A 20 22.25 -11.99 43.34
CA THR A 20 23.26 -12.42 42.35
C THR A 20 22.62 -12.46 40.97
N ILE A 21 23.09 -11.59 40.08
CA ILE A 21 23.36 -11.78 38.64
C ILE A 21 22.48 -12.81 37.90
N GLY A 22 21.50 -12.28 37.16
CA GLY A 22 20.80 -12.97 36.08
C GLY A 22 20.43 -11.97 35.00
N ARG A 23 21.42 -11.56 34.18
CA ARG A 23 21.17 -10.84 32.92
C ARG A 23 20.47 -11.80 31.96
N ILE A 24 19.16 -11.68 31.81
CA ILE A 24 18.46 -12.07 30.58
C ILE A 24 17.53 -10.90 30.24
N GLY A 25 17.77 -10.33 29.07
CA GLY A 25 17.29 -9.02 28.68
C GLY A 25 15.78 -8.88 28.76
N TRP A 26 15.35 -7.76 29.34
CA TRP A 26 14.07 -7.18 29.06
C TRP A 26 13.95 -6.95 27.56
N SER A 27 13.20 -7.80 26.87
CA SER A 27 12.58 -7.43 25.60
C SER A 27 11.64 -6.27 25.90
N LYS A 28 12.13 -5.06 25.62
CA LYS A 28 11.31 -3.85 25.53
C LYS A 28 10.06 -4.20 24.71
N PRO A 29 8.83 -3.91 25.18
CA PRO A 29 7.71 -3.88 24.24
C PRO A 29 8.05 -2.78 23.24
N TYR A 30 8.34 -3.14 22.00
CA TYR A 30 8.47 -2.16 20.92
C TYR A 30 7.16 -1.37 20.87
N PRO A 31 7.14 -0.05 21.09
CA PRO A 31 5.98 0.74 20.73
C PRO A 31 6.26 1.20 19.30
N LEU A 32 5.76 0.54 18.25
CA LEU A 32 5.78 1.05 16.87
C LEU A 32 5.09 0.07 15.91
N ARG A 33 3.85 0.37 15.56
CA ARG A 33 3.56 1.16 14.35
C ARG A 33 2.14 1.68 14.56
N SER A 34 1.89 2.97 14.31
CA SER A 34 0.53 3.43 13.98
C SER A 34 -0.10 2.40 13.06
N PRO A 35 -1.43 2.16 13.08
CA PRO A 35 -2.03 1.38 12.02
C PRO A 35 -1.47 2.00 10.75
N ALA A 36 -0.71 1.22 9.96
CA ALA A 36 -0.59 1.54 8.56
C ALA A 36 -2.05 1.80 8.20
N SER A 37 -2.38 3.03 7.80
CA SER A 37 -3.67 3.28 7.18
C SER A 37 -3.71 2.17 6.15
N LEU A 38 -4.53 1.14 6.41
CA LEU A 38 -4.64 -0.04 5.59
C LEU A 38 -5.46 0.50 4.44
N MET A 39 -4.80 1.35 3.63
CA MET A 39 -5.39 1.95 2.46
C MET A 39 -5.83 0.74 1.69
N PRO A 40 -7.15 0.60 1.48
CA PRO A 40 -7.64 -0.58 0.80
C PRO A 40 -6.95 -0.67 -0.57
N GLN A 41 -6.49 -1.88 -0.86
CA GLN A 41 -5.61 -2.18 -1.97
C GLN A 41 -6.30 -3.18 -2.88
N GLY A 42 -6.19 -2.95 -4.19
CA GLY A 42 -6.51 -3.93 -5.21
C GLY A 42 -5.26 -4.30 -6.00
N THR A 43 -5.32 -5.42 -6.68
CA THR A 43 -4.24 -5.87 -7.57
C THR A 43 -4.82 -6.15 -8.94
N GLY A 44 -4.01 -5.99 -9.97
CA GLY A 44 -4.50 -6.04 -11.32
C GLY A 44 -3.43 -5.92 -12.38
N THR A 45 -3.90 -5.79 -13.61
CA THR A 45 -3.06 -5.53 -14.77
C THR A 45 -3.38 -4.16 -15.31
N LEU A 46 -2.37 -3.35 -15.61
CA LEU A 46 -2.52 -2.09 -16.30
C LEU A 46 -1.82 -2.17 -17.66
N THR A 47 -2.52 -1.79 -18.71
CA THR A 47 -1.98 -1.74 -20.07
C THR A 47 -2.19 -0.36 -20.64
N SER A 48 -1.28 0.06 -21.51
CA SER A 48 -1.50 1.23 -22.35
C SER A 48 -1.22 0.91 -23.80
N ASP A 49 -2.10 1.40 -24.67
CA ASP A 49 -1.91 1.37 -26.11
C ASP A 49 -2.07 2.79 -26.68
N LYS A 50 -0.98 3.35 -27.22
CA LYS A 50 -0.93 4.69 -27.84
C LYS A 50 -1.54 5.78 -26.95
N GLY A 51 -1.23 5.75 -25.66
CA GLY A 51 -1.73 6.68 -24.64
C GLY A 51 -3.09 6.33 -24.05
N ARG A 52 -3.88 5.44 -24.66
CA ARG A 52 -5.07 4.91 -23.98
C ARG A 52 -4.62 3.95 -22.89
N VAL A 53 -5.13 4.12 -21.68
CA VAL A 53 -4.82 3.24 -20.54
C VAL A 53 -6.04 2.39 -20.23
N LEU A 54 -5.82 1.10 -20.08
CA LEU A 54 -6.80 0.14 -19.66
C LEU A 54 -6.22 -0.69 -18.53
N GLY A 55 -6.78 -0.50 -17.34
CA GLY A 55 -6.47 -1.29 -16.16
C GLY A 55 -7.62 -2.22 -15.81
N GLN A 56 -7.30 -3.42 -15.33
CA GLN A 56 -8.26 -4.34 -14.75
C GLN A 56 -7.76 -4.69 -13.36
N PHE A 57 -8.53 -4.35 -12.34
CA PHE A 57 -8.16 -4.50 -10.95
C PHE A 57 -9.23 -5.31 -10.22
N GLU A 58 -8.79 -6.26 -9.43
CA GLU A 58 -9.62 -6.91 -8.44
C GLU A 58 -9.52 -6.13 -7.13
N VAL A 59 -10.67 -5.65 -6.67
CA VAL A 59 -10.79 -4.80 -5.49
C VAL A 59 -11.91 -5.37 -4.62
N GLU A 60 -11.58 -5.78 -3.40
CA GLU A 60 -12.55 -6.36 -2.44
C GLU A 60 -13.37 -7.53 -3.02
N GLY A 61 -12.77 -8.32 -3.92
CA GLY A 61 -13.43 -9.46 -4.60
C GLY A 61 -14.40 -9.06 -5.71
N ALA A 62 -14.41 -7.79 -6.14
CA ALA A 62 -15.11 -7.32 -7.33
C ALA A 62 -14.11 -6.85 -8.39
N GLN A 63 -14.44 -7.07 -9.66
CA GLN A 63 -13.59 -6.68 -10.77
C GLN A 63 -13.96 -5.26 -11.23
N TYR A 64 -12.95 -4.41 -11.36
CA TYR A 64 -13.05 -3.04 -11.81
C TYR A 64 -12.16 -2.84 -13.04
N ILE A 65 -12.70 -2.19 -14.07
CA ILE A 65 -11.93 -1.74 -15.22
C ILE A 65 -11.69 -0.24 -15.08
N PHE A 66 -10.43 0.15 -15.12
CA PHE A 66 -10.02 1.51 -15.30
C PHE A 66 -9.81 1.81 -16.78
N VAL A 67 -10.46 2.83 -17.32
CA VAL A 67 -10.24 3.28 -18.70
C VAL A 67 -9.90 4.75 -18.68
N GLY A 68 -8.73 5.09 -19.20
CA GLY A 68 -8.26 6.47 -19.28
C GLY A 68 -7.43 6.76 -20.50
N ASN A 69 -6.92 7.97 -20.57
CA ASN A 69 -6.05 8.43 -21.63
C ASN A 69 -4.95 9.30 -21.03
N LEU A 70 -3.70 8.95 -21.30
CA LEU A 70 -2.51 9.69 -20.91
C LEU A 70 -2.25 10.78 -21.94
N THR A 71 -2.17 12.02 -21.49
CA THR A 71 -1.64 13.12 -22.29
C THR A 71 -0.12 13.04 -22.28
N SER A 72 0.50 13.25 -23.44
CA SER A 72 1.96 13.28 -23.63
C SER A 72 2.71 11.95 -23.53
N PHE A 73 2.02 10.81 -23.35
CA PHE A 73 2.62 9.48 -23.39
C PHE A 73 2.01 8.62 -24.49
N GLY A 74 2.74 8.46 -25.60
CA GLY A 74 2.29 7.66 -26.74
C GLY A 74 2.87 6.24 -26.79
N GLN A 75 3.71 5.88 -25.82
CA GLN A 75 4.35 4.56 -25.73
C GLN A 75 3.35 3.53 -25.19
N SER A 76 3.31 2.34 -25.79
CA SER A 76 2.49 1.24 -25.31
C SER A 76 3.25 0.45 -24.24
N PHE A 77 2.58 0.08 -23.15
CA PHE A 77 3.19 -0.66 -22.05
C PHE A 77 2.23 -1.65 -21.41
N SER A 78 2.79 -2.58 -20.64
CA SER A 78 2.03 -3.50 -19.80
C SER A 78 2.68 -3.62 -18.44
N VAL A 79 1.83 -3.60 -17.42
CA VAL A 79 2.14 -3.73 -16.00
C VAL A 79 1.27 -4.87 -15.50
N PRO A 80 1.76 -6.12 -15.52
CA PRO A 80 0.98 -7.29 -15.13
C PRO A 80 0.71 -7.36 -13.63
N ASN A 81 1.50 -6.64 -12.82
CA ASN A 81 1.34 -6.55 -11.37
C ASN A 81 1.20 -5.07 -10.98
N ALA A 82 0.02 -4.52 -11.25
CA ALA A 82 -0.35 -3.18 -10.86
C ALA A 82 -1.14 -3.24 -9.55
N ASP A 83 -0.70 -2.50 -8.57
CA ASP A 83 -1.39 -2.26 -7.31
C ASP A 83 -2.22 -0.99 -7.44
N VAL A 84 -3.48 -1.04 -6.99
CA VAL A 84 -4.32 0.15 -6.83
C VAL A 84 -4.51 0.42 -5.35
N THR A 85 -4.10 1.59 -4.90
CA THR A 85 -4.38 2.12 -3.57
C THR A 85 -5.48 3.16 -3.67
N TYR A 86 -6.46 3.10 -2.78
CA TYR A 86 -7.55 4.07 -2.70
C TYR A 86 -7.90 4.31 -1.23
N ASP A 87 -8.59 5.42 -0.94
CA ASP A 87 -9.04 5.73 0.43
C ASP A 87 -10.43 5.14 0.70
N SER A 88 -11.32 5.16 -0.31
CA SER A 88 -12.67 4.61 -0.23
C SER A 88 -13.13 4.07 -1.59
N ALA A 89 -13.81 2.92 -1.59
CA ALA A 89 -14.39 2.32 -2.79
C ALA A 89 -15.39 3.25 -3.52
N ASP A 90 -15.91 4.29 -2.85
CA ASP A 90 -16.72 5.32 -3.48
C ASP A 90 -15.93 6.12 -4.52
N GLN A 91 -14.60 6.28 -4.36
CA GLN A 91 -13.73 6.93 -5.35
C GLN A 91 -13.67 6.13 -6.66
N LEU A 92 -13.77 4.80 -6.59
CA LEU A 92 -13.81 3.89 -7.75
C LEU A 92 -15.20 3.85 -8.42
N ARG A 93 -16.19 4.56 -7.86
CA ARG A 93 -17.56 4.67 -8.40
C ARG A 93 -17.89 6.08 -8.90
N LYS A 94 -16.97 7.03 -8.70
CA LYS A 94 -17.10 8.41 -9.18
C LYS A 94 -16.89 8.48 -10.69
N GLU A 95 -17.29 9.62 -11.27
CA GLU A 95 -17.13 9.92 -12.69
C GLU A 95 -15.66 9.98 -13.12
N ALA A 96 -15.40 10.34 -14.38
CA ALA A 96 -14.05 10.46 -14.88
C ALA A 96 -13.26 11.51 -14.08
N GLU A 97 -12.10 11.13 -13.57
CA GLU A 97 -11.20 12.00 -12.83
C GLU A 97 -9.92 12.27 -13.64
N GLU A 98 -9.33 13.44 -13.42
CA GLU A 98 -8.05 13.80 -14.00
C GLU A 98 -6.89 13.15 -13.24
N PHE A 99 -5.84 12.81 -13.97
CA PHE A 99 -4.59 12.32 -13.42
C PHE A 99 -3.79 13.49 -12.88
N GLU A 100 -3.12 13.27 -11.77
CA GLU A 100 -2.01 14.10 -11.34
C GLU A 100 -0.87 13.92 -12.35
N GLU A 101 -0.31 15.05 -12.75
CA GLU A 101 0.83 15.12 -13.64
C GLU A 101 2.08 14.60 -12.93
N LEU A 102 2.31 13.29 -13.02
CA LEU A 102 3.43 12.61 -12.38
C LEU A 102 4.49 12.18 -13.39
N PRO A 103 5.78 12.20 -13.02
CA PRO A 103 6.84 11.70 -13.88
C PRO A 103 6.77 10.18 -13.98
N ILE A 104 6.88 9.64 -15.19
CA ILE A 104 7.08 8.19 -15.38
C ILE A 104 8.51 7.81 -15.03
N GLU A 105 8.66 6.73 -14.26
CA GLU A 105 9.95 6.12 -13.96
C GLU A 105 10.33 5.05 -14.99
N LYS A 106 11.54 4.52 -14.89
CA LYS A 106 12.08 3.62 -15.91
C LYS A 106 11.48 2.22 -15.87
N ASP A 107 11.32 1.72 -14.66
CA ASP A 107 10.95 0.37 -14.29
C ASP A 107 9.58 0.30 -13.64
N GLN A 108 9.01 1.45 -13.25
CA GLN A 108 7.70 1.53 -12.63
C GLN A 108 6.86 2.70 -13.12
N ILE A 109 5.56 2.57 -12.98
CA ILE A 109 4.58 3.63 -13.20
C ILE A 109 3.91 4.00 -11.88
N GLU A 110 3.64 5.28 -11.72
CA GLU A 110 2.75 5.81 -10.70
C GLU A 110 1.73 6.72 -11.38
N ILE A 111 0.46 6.30 -11.39
CA ILE A 111 -0.66 7.11 -11.84
C ILE A 111 -1.47 7.46 -10.62
N LYS A 112 -1.47 8.73 -10.24
CA LYS A 112 -2.31 9.23 -9.16
C LYS A 112 -3.46 10.03 -9.75
N LEU A 113 -4.66 9.84 -9.25
CA LEU A 113 -5.85 10.59 -9.62
C LEU A 113 -6.08 11.68 -8.59
N LYS A 114 -6.61 12.83 -9.01
CA LYS A 114 -6.90 13.96 -8.11
C LYS A 114 -7.86 13.62 -6.97
N ASN A 115 -8.64 12.55 -7.12
CA ASN A 115 -9.55 12.08 -6.08
C ASN A 115 -8.86 11.28 -4.96
N GLY A 116 -7.57 10.96 -5.08
CA GLY A 116 -6.78 10.24 -4.09
C GLY A 116 -6.46 8.78 -4.47
N VAL A 117 -7.06 8.23 -5.52
CA VAL A 117 -6.73 6.89 -6.02
C VAL A 117 -5.36 6.93 -6.68
N ALA A 118 -4.47 5.99 -6.34
CA ALA A 118 -3.19 5.82 -6.99
C ALA A 118 -3.01 4.39 -7.49
N ILE A 119 -2.50 4.25 -8.70
CA ILE A 119 -2.16 3.00 -9.35
C ILE A 119 -0.65 2.99 -9.50
N THR A 120 0.01 2.00 -8.90
CA THR A 120 1.45 1.79 -8.98
C THR A 120 1.74 0.44 -9.59
N GLY A 121 2.85 0.28 -10.30
CA GLY A 121 3.29 -1.05 -10.68
C GLY A 121 4.54 -1.07 -11.55
N GLY A 122 5.18 -2.22 -11.60
CA GLY A 122 6.39 -2.43 -12.40
C GLY A 122 6.05 -2.73 -13.86
N PHE A 123 6.71 -2.06 -14.79
CA PHE A 123 6.62 -2.41 -16.20
C PHE A 123 7.23 -3.80 -16.42
N ASP A 124 6.53 -4.65 -17.19
CA ASP A 124 7.07 -5.95 -17.61
C ASP A 124 8.35 -5.77 -18.45
N MET A 125 8.34 -4.70 -19.27
CA MET A 125 9.48 -4.29 -20.07
C MET A 125 9.88 -2.86 -19.67
N PRO A 126 11.02 -2.66 -19.00
CA PRO A 126 11.44 -1.32 -18.58
C PRO A 126 11.77 -0.45 -19.79
N PHE A 127 11.47 0.84 -19.69
CA PHE A 127 11.74 1.81 -20.74
C PHE A 127 13.24 2.10 -20.88
N SER A 128 13.66 2.51 -22.07
CA SER A 128 15.04 2.94 -22.28
C SER A 128 15.31 4.27 -21.58
N ASP A 129 16.52 4.49 -21.08
CA ASP A 129 16.87 5.75 -20.40
C ASP A 129 16.60 6.99 -21.27
N GLY A 130 16.71 6.87 -22.60
CA GLY A 130 16.41 7.97 -23.54
C GLY A 130 14.93 8.38 -23.60
N GLU A 131 14.01 7.51 -23.18
CA GLU A 131 12.57 7.75 -23.19
C GLU A 131 12.10 8.36 -21.87
N VAL A 132 12.73 7.96 -20.77
CA VAL A 132 12.45 8.41 -19.40
C VAL A 132 13.16 9.74 -19.09
N LYS A 133 14.37 9.96 -19.65
CA LYS A 133 15.20 11.16 -19.43
C LYS A 133 14.57 12.48 -19.87
N LYS A 134 13.41 12.45 -20.54
CA LYS A 134 12.67 13.67 -20.90
C LYS A 134 11.82 14.24 -19.77
N GLY A 135 11.80 13.62 -18.58
CA GLY A 135 10.88 14.03 -17.53
C GLY A 135 9.46 13.95 -18.05
N THR A 136 9.13 12.83 -18.69
CA THR A 136 7.86 12.63 -19.37
C THR A 136 6.78 12.59 -18.30
N ILE A 137 6.18 13.76 -18.07
CA ILE A 137 5.04 13.94 -17.18
C ILE A 137 3.84 13.34 -17.90
N VAL A 138 3.21 12.38 -17.24
CA VAL A 138 1.97 11.81 -17.73
C VAL A 138 0.81 12.43 -16.99
N GLY A 139 0.14 13.33 -17.68
CA GLY A 139 -1.18 13.79 -17.28
C GLY A 139 -2.24 12.91 -17.92
N GLY A 140 -3.50 13.25 -17.71
CA GLY A 140 -4.59 12.56 -18.39
C GLY A 140 -5.89 12.59 -17.61
N GLY A 141 -6.77 11.69 -17.96
CA GLY A 141 -7.99 11.45 -17.22
C GLY A 141 -8.57 10.08 -17.53
N GLY A 142 -9.32 9.54 -16.58
CA GLY A 142 -9.86 8.20 -16.68
C GLY A 142 -11.02 7.97 -15.74
N LYS A 143 -11.79 6.93 -16.02
CA LYS A 143 -12.95 6.53 -15.24
C LYS A 143 -12.85 5.07 -14.86
N TRP A 144 -13.49 4.75 -13.75
CA TRP A 144 -13.65 3.40 -13.26
C TRP A 144 -15.00 2.84 -13.70
N LEU A 145 -15.02 1.56 -14.06
CA LEU A 145 -16.20 0.80 -14.45
C LEU A 145 -16.22 -0.47 -13.64
N LYS A 146 -17.27 -0.67 -12.84
CA LYS A 146 -17.47 -1.92 -12.13
C LYS A 146 -18.09 -2.96 -13.08
N LEU A 147 -17.55 -4.17 -13.08
CA LEU A 147 -18.11 -5.33 -13.80
C LEU A 147 -19.11 -6.10 -12.94
#